data_AF-U9VZA5-F1
#
_entry.id   AF-U9VZA5-F1
#
_cell.length_a   1.000
_cell.length_b   1.000
_cell.length_c   1.000
_cell.angle_alpha   90.00
_cell.angle_beta   90.00
_cell.angle_gamma   90.00
#
_symmetry.space_group_name_H-M   'P 1'
#
loop_
_entity.id
_entity.type
_entity.pdbx_description
1 polymer ?
#
loop_
_entity_poly.entity_id
_entity_poly.type
_entity_poly.pdbx_seq_one_letter_code
_entity_poly.pdbx_strand_id
1 'polypeptide(L)'
;MNCIQPKAPMTPATKGVYCSECGTQLYWTSRESWAVNLDDELARDIWDIRRLGCELPPGNTLYKLNFTHIFQPWLQTATKTFIKLSLSTLSASTARCRLTSLTKFSRFLKAHHPEITPEQISRTTLIDYFAYLASSGLQTSTRTHLIVDLRTFLDLCSQNKWLPVDTYLIRREDCPKPKTIIPRYIPDYVLQQLKTHLAPHHAHDASTNGVRHADL
;
A
#
# COMPACT_ATOMS: atom_id res chain seq x y z
N MET A 1 21.94 33.30 -20.23
CA MET A 1 22.16 33.75 -18.84
C MET A 1 20.83 34.16 -18.24
N ASN A 2 20.25 33.40 -17.33
CA ASN A 2 19.10 33.87 -16.54
C ASN A 2 18.98 33.01 -15.27
N CYS A 3 19.74 33.36 -14.23
CA CYS A 3 19.57 32.78 -12.91
C CYS A 3 18.81 33.77 -12.03
N ILE A 4 17.55 33.44 -11.84
CA ILE A 4 16.59 34.09 -10.93
C ILE A 4 17.19 34.02 -9.51
N GLN A 5 17.34 35.19 -8.88
CA GLN A 5 17.97 35.33 -7.56
C GLN A 5 17.04 34.82 -6.44
N PRO A 6 17.49 33.92 -5.54
CA PRO A 6 16.81 33.70 -4.29
C PRO A 6 17.31 34.64 -3.17
N LYS A 7 16.37 34.92 -2.28
CA LYS A 7 16.37 35.88 -1.17
C LYS A 7 17.35 35.50 -0.05
N ALA A 8 17.75 36.52 0.73
CA ALA A 8 18.73 36.54 1.83
C ALA A 8 18.68 35.37 2.85
N PRO A 9 19.80 35.08 3.57
CA PRO A 9 20.09 33.77 4.15
C PRO A 9 19.51 33.57 5.56
N MET A 10 19.16 32.32 5.87
CA MET A 10 19.09 31.80 7.24
C MET A 10 20.21 30.78 7.42
N THR A 11 21.09 31.02 8.39
CA THR A 11 22.10 30.07 8.91
C THR A 11 21.63 29.46 10.24
N PRO A 12 22.22 28.35 10.74
CA PRO A 12 23.42 27.65 10.26
C PRO A 12 23.34 26.10 10.20
N ALA A 13 24.44 25.52 9.69
CA ALA A 13 24.98 24.19 10.00
C ALA A 13 24.45 22.97 9.20
N THR A 14 24.75 22.92 7.90
CA THR A 14 24.88 21.63 7.20
C THR A 14 25.99 21.76 6.16
N LYS A 15 26.99 20.85 6.18
CA LYS A 15 28.09 20.86 5.20
C LYS A 15 27.52 20.69 3.80
N GLY A 16 27.57 21.76 3.01
CA GLY A 16 27.12 21.81 1.63
C GLY A 16 28.15 21.26 0.63
N VAL A 17 27.79 20.41 -0.34
CA VAL A 17 28.39 20.38 -1.68
C VAL A 17 27.90 21.60 -2.47
N TYR A 18 28.78 22.26 -3.21
CA TYR A 18 28.46 23.45 -3.96
C TYR A 18 28.77 23.22 -5.44
N CYS A 19 27.98 23.82 -6.33
CA CYS A 19 28.33 23.85 -7.74
C CYS A 19 29.65 24.62 -7.93
N SER A 20 30.62 24.01 -8.63
CA SER A 20 31.95 24.59 -8.84
C SER A 20 31.96 25.84 -9.75
N GLU A 21 30.91 26.06 -10.55
CA GLU A 21 30.85 27.21 -11.47
C GLU A 21 30.08 28.41 -10.90
N CYS A 22 29.02 28.20 -10.11
CA CYS A 22 28.17 29.30 -9.63
C CYS A 22 28.06 29.40 -8.10
N GLY A 23 28.71 28.50 -7.35
CA GLY A 23 28.70 28.51 -5.87
C GLY A 23 27.33 28.26 -5.25
N THR A 24 26.31 27.95 -6.07
CA THR A 24 24.95 27.69 -5.57
C THR A 24 24.97 26.40 -4.76
N GLN A 25 24.46 26.48 -3.53
CA GLN A 25 24.27 25.33 -2.68
C GLN A 25 23.26 24.40 -3.35
N LEU A 26 23.74 23.26 -3.84
CA LEU A 26 22.86 22.20 -4.29
C LEU A 26 22.24 21.62 -3.02
N TYR A 27 20.92 21.43 -2.96
CA TYR A 27 20.38 20.56 -1.92
C TYR A 27 20.51 19.14 -2.48
N TRP A 28 21.53 18.37 -2.08
CA TRP A 28 21.25 16.94 -2.00
C TRP A 28 20.21 16.83 -0.91
N THR A 29 19.02 16.35 -1.23
CA THR A 29 18.36 15.49 -0.26
C THR A 29 19.28 14.27 -0.14
N SER A 30 20.38 14.41 0.61
CA SER A 30 20.85 13.31 1.43
C SER A 30 19.59 12.99 2.19
N ARG A 31 18.93 11.91 1.76
CA ARG A 31 18.06 11.14 2.60
C ARG A 31 18.98 10.81 3.75
N GLU A 32 18.99 11.69 4.76
CA GLU A 32 19.85 11.56 5.92
C GLU A 32 19.67 10.12 6.31
N SER A 33 20.74 9.36 6.20
CA SER A 33 20.81 8.01 6.71
C SER A 33 20.82 8.17 8.22
N TRP A 34 19.70 8.58 8.80
CA TRP A 34 19.34 8.11 10.12
C TRP A 34 19.49 6.61 9.95
N ALA A 35 20.48 6.01 10.63
CA ALA A 35 20.53 4.58 10.78
C ALA A 35 19.21 4.22 11.43
N VAL A 36 18.19 3.96 10.61
CA VAL A 36 16.88 3.62 11.12
C VAL A 36 17.13 2.28 11.75
N ASN A 37 17.07 2.26 13.08
CA ASN A 37 17.04 1.03 13.80
C ASN A 37 15.72 0.36 13.43
N LEU A 38 15.79 -0.52 12.44
CA LEU A 38 14.65 -1.26 11.90
C LEU A 38 13.97 -2.02 13.03
N ASP A 39 14.76 -2.56 13.96
CA ASP A 39 14.26 -3.31 15.10
C ASP A 39 13.49 -2.41 16.08
N ASP A 40 13.96 -1.18 16.31
CA ASP A 40 13.22 -0.20 17.15
C ASP A 40 11.87 0.17 16.54
N GLU A 41 11.80 0.36 15.22
CA GLU A 41 10.53 0.69 14.56
C GLU A 41 9.57 -0.50 14.60
N LEU A 42 10.07 -1.72 14.36
CA LEU A 42 9.29 -2.95 14.40
C LEU A 42 8.79 -3.31 15.81
N ALA A 43 9.49 -2.88 16.86
CA ALA A 43 9.05 -3.06 18.25
C ALA A 43 7.78 -2.26 18.59
N ARG A 44 7.53 -1.13 17.91
CA ARG A 44 6.38 -0.25 18.17
C ARG A 44 5.06 -0.84 17.73
N ASP A 45 3.96 -0.26 18.21
CA ASP A 45 2.59 -0.58 17.78
C ASP A 45 2.12 0.26 16.59
N ILE A 46 2.89 1.27 16.21
CA ILE A 46 2.64 2.11 15.03
C ILE A 46 3.94 2.18 14.25
N TRP A 47 3.93 1.65 13.03
CA TRP A 47 5.09 1.66 12.15
C TRP A 47 4.96 2.76 11.10
N ASP A 48 6.03 3.50 10.89
CA ASP A 48 6.20 4.37 9.72
C ASP A 48 6.91 3.60 8.59
N ILE A 49 6.17 3.32 7.53
CA ILE A 49 6.62 2.53 6.37
C ILE A 49 7.87 3.15 5.71
N ARG A 50 8.03 4.47 5.77
CA ARG A 50 9.17 5.19 5.19
C ARG A 50 10.47 4.90 5.93
N ARG A 51 10.35 4.62 7.24
CA ARG A 51 11.47 4.23 8.11
C ARG A 51 11.87 2.78 7.88
N LEU A 52 10.93 1.94 7.44
CA LEU A 52 11.19 0.53 7.10
C LEU A 52 11.89 0.35 5.73
N GLY A 53 12.33 1.44 5.08
CA GLY A 53 13.02 1.39 3.78
C GLY A 53 12.09 1.25 2.57
N CYS A 54 10.77 1.23 2.77
CA CYS A 54 9.81 1.16 1.68
C CYS A 54 9.59 2.54 1.05
N GLU A 55 9.64 2.60 -0.29
CA GLU A 55 9.32 3.81 -1.03
C GLU A 55 7.81 3.93 -1.25
N LEU A 56 7.27 5.12 -1.05
CA LEU A 56 5.87 5.44 -1.27
C LEU A 56 5.76 6.49 -2.38
N PRO A 57 4.75 6.41 -3.26
CA PRO A 57 4.50 7.45 -4.23
C PRO A 57 4.34 8.82 -3.56
N PRO A 58 4.80 9.90 -4.21
CA PRO A 58 4.63 11.25 -3.70
C PRO A 58 3.14 11.56 -3.47
N GLY A 59 2.84 12.24 -2.35
CA GLY A 59 1.45 12.57 -1.95
C GLY A 59 0.72 11.47 -1.19
N ASN A 60 1.32 10.29 -0.99
CA ASN A 60 0.68 9.24 -0.19
C ASN A 60 0.72 9.58 1.31
N THR A 61 -0.43 9.89 1.89
CA THR A 61 -0.58 10.19 3.33
C THR A 61 -0.72 8.94 4.19
N LEU A 62 -0.89 7.76 3.60
CA LEU A 62 -1.12 6.50 4.30
C LEU A 62 0.20 5.76 4.61
N TYR A 63 1.19 6.47 5.12
CA TYR A 63 2.52 5.92 5.41
C TYR A 63 2.64 5.24 6.79
N LYS A 64 1.57 5.24 7.60
CA LYS A 64 1.55 4.58 8.91
C LYS A 64 0.75 3.27 8.91
N LEU A 65 1.25 2.26 9.59
CA LEU A 65 0.54 1.02 9.92
C LEU A 65 0.30 0.99 11.42
N ASN A 66 -0.97 0.96 11.82
CA ASN A 66 -1.37 1.04 13.23
C ASN A 66 -1.94 -0.30 13.72
N PHE A 67 -1.24 -0.93 14.66
CA PHE A 67 -1.61 -2.21 15.26
C PHE A 67 -2.42 -2.06 16.56
N THR A 68 -2.65 -0.84 17.07
CA THR A 68 -3.38 -0.60 18.33
C THR A 68 -4.87 -0.96 18.25
N HIS A 69 -5.40 -1.17 17.04
CA HIS A 69 -6.76 -1.61 16.81
C HIS A 69 -6.92 -3.14 16.82
N ILE A 70 -5.84 -3.88 17.07
CA ILE A 70 -5.87 -5.32 17.33
C ILE A 70 -5.84 -5.52 18.84
N PHE A 71 -6.91 -6.09 19.38
CA PHE A 71 -7.17 -6.12 20.81
C PHE A 71 -6.59 -7.34 21.53
N GLN A 72 -6.40 -8.46 20.82
CA GLN A 72 -5.82 -9.67 21.39
C GLN A 72 -4.28 -9.58 21.26
N PRO A 73 -3.50 -9.60 22.35
CA PRO A 73 -2.04 -9.44 22.28
C PRO A 73 -1.36 -10.51 21.41
N TRP A 74 -1.80 -11.77 21.52
CA TRP A 74 -1.29 -12.87 20.70
C TRP A 74 -1.53 -12.63 19.19
N LEU A 75 -2.70 -12.08 18.84
CA LEU A 75 -3.06 -11.77 17.45
C LEU A 75 -2.25 -10.59 16.94
N GLN A 76 -2.03 -9.57 17.78
CA GLN A 76 -1.26 -8.39 17.44
C GLN A 76 0.19 -8.77 17.11
N THR A 77 0.84 -9.59 17.95
CA THR A 77 2.20 -10.07 17.73
C THR A 77 2.31 -10.87 16.43
N ALA A 78 1.42 -11.85 16.22
CA ALA A 78 1.41 -12.62 14.98
C ALA A 78 1.13 -11.74 13.74
N THR A 79 0.24 -10.75 13.88
CA THR A 79 -0.06 -9.80 12.81
C THR A 79 1.16 -8.93 12.47
N LYS A 80 1.91 -8.44 13.45
CA LYS A 80 3.16 -7.72 13.20
C LYS A 80 4.13 -8.56 12.36
N THR A 81 4.34 -9.83 12.74
CA THR A 81 5.19 -10.75 11.97
C THR A 81 4.69 -10.95 10.54
N PHE A 82 3.39 -11.17 10.36
CA PHE A 82 2.78 -11.33 9.03
C PHE A 82 2.87 -10.06 8.17
N ILE A 83 2.68 -8.88 8.76
CA ILE A 83 2.80 -7.60 8.06
C ILE A 83 4.26 -7.30 7.72
N LYS A 84 5.21 -7.63 8.59
CA LYS A 84 6.65 -7.57 8.27
C LYS A 84 6.97 -8.41 7.03
N LEU A 85 6.54 -9.68 7.00
CA LEU A 85 6.71 -10.54 5.83
C LEU A 85 6.02 -9.96 4.57
N SER A 86 4.82 -9.40 4.74
CA SER A 86 4.07 -8.79 3.63
C SER A 86 4.79 -7.57 3.06
N LEU A 87 5.41 -6.72 3.89
CA LEU A 87 6.19 -5.58 3.42
C LEU A 87 7.47 -6.00 2.70
N SER A 88 8.06 -7.14 3.05
CA SER A 88 9.25 -7.68 2.37
C SER A 88 8.93 -8.30 1.00
N THR A 89 7.69 -8.67 0.73
CA THR A 89 7.32 -9.47 -0.46
C THR A 89 6.25 -8.82 -1.34
N LEU A 90 5.50 -7.84 -0.82
CA LEU A 90 4.35 -7.21 -1.48
C LEU A 90 4.37 -5.69 -1.30
N SER A 91 3.45 -5.01 -1.97
CA SER A 91 3.31 -3.56 -1.84
C SER A 91 2.85 -3.14 -0.43
N ALA A 92 3.25 -1.93 -0.01
CA ALA A 92 2.76 -1.31 1.23
C ALA A 92 1.23 -1.20 1.30
N SER A 93 0.58 -1.02 0.13
CA SER A 93 -0.88 -1.00 0.04
C SER A 93 -1.50 -2.36 0.35
N THR A 94 -0.92 -3.44 -0.18
CA THR A 94 -1.36 -4.81 0.13
C THR A 94 -1.17 -5.14 1.61
N ALA A 95 -0.03 -4.78 2.20
CA ALA A 95 0.21 -4.95 3.62
C ALA A 95 -0.83 -4.21 4.49
N ARG A 96 -1.21 -2.99 4.10
CA ARG A 96 -2.26 -2.22 4.79
C ARG A 96 -3.64 -2.85 4.67
N CYS A 97 -4.00 -3.38 3.51
CA CYS A 97 -5.25 -4.13 3.32
C CYS A 97 -5.29 -5.34 4.25
N ARG A 98 -4.20 -6.13 4.31
CA ARG A 98 -4.05 -7.26 5.22
C ARG A 98 -4.21 -6.86 6.69
N LEU A 99 -3.59 -5.77 7.12
CA LEU A 99 -3.75 -5.23 8.48
C LEU A 99 -5.19 -4.83 8.77
N THR A 100 -5.88 -4.25 7.78
CA THR A 100 -7.30 -3.89 7.89
C THR A 100 -8.18 -5.14 8.06
N SER A 101 -7.88 -6.20 7.31
CA SER A 101 -8.56 -7.50 7.40
C SER A 101 -8.42 -8.12 8.80
N LEU A 102 -7.21 -8.13 9.35
CA LEU A 102 -6.93 -8.66 10.69
C LEU A 102 -7.50 -7.78 11.82
N THR A 103 -7.51 -6.47 11.63
CA THR A 103 -8.17 -5.53 12.56
C THR A 103 -9.68 -5.79 12.65
N LYS A 104 -10.34 -6.06 11.51
CA LYS A 104 -11.77 -6.42 11.49
C LYS A 104 -12.03 -7.75 12.19
N PHE A 105 -11.19 -8.75 11.95
CA PHE A 105 -11.28 -10.03 12.64
C PHE A 105 -11.07 -9.86 14.17
N SER A 106 -10.06 -9.10 14.59
CA SER A 106 -9.81 -8.81 16.00
C SER A 106 -11.00 -8.13 16.69
N ARG A 107 -11.66 -7.18 16.00
CA ARG A 107 -12.87 -6.53 16.51
C ARG A 107 -14.02 -7.52 16.67
N PHE A 108 -14.20 -8.43 15.71
CA PHE A 108 -15.18 -9.51 15.83
C PHE A 108 -14.89 -10.40 17.04
N LEU A 109 -13.65 -10.86 17.20
CA LEU A 109 -13.26 -11.68 18.35
C LEU A 109 -13.52 -10.94 19.67
N LYS A 110 -13.17 -9.65 19.77
CA LYS A 110 -13.42 -8.86 20.98
C LYS A 110 -14.91 -8.78 21.33
N ALA A 111 -15.79 -8.71 20.33
CA ALA A 111 -17.23 -8.55 20.54
C ALA A 111 -17.95 -9.88 20.84
N HIS A 112 -17.55 -10.97 20.19
CA HIS A 112 -18.29 -12.24 20.22
C HIS A 112 -17.56 -13.36 20.98
N HIS A 113 -16.24 -13.28 21.08
CA HIS A 113 -15.39 -14.29 21.74
C HIS A 113 -14.26 -13.62 22.54
N PRO A 114 -14.57 -12.79 23.57
CA PRO A 114 -13.58 -11.94 24.23
C PRO A 114 -12.45 -12.72 24.93
N GLU A 115 -12.74 -13.94 25.40
CA GLU A 115 -11.80 -14.80 26.14
C GLU A 115 -11.13 -15.86 25.25
N ILE A 116 -11.29 -15.77 23.92
CA ILE A 116 -10.76 -16.79 23.01
C ILE A 116 -9.24 -16.82 23.00
N THR A 117 -8.70 -18.03 23.10
CA THR A 117 -7.27 -18.30 22.94
C THR A 117 -6.95 -18.72 21.50
N PRO A 118 -5.68 -18.62 21.06
CA PRO A 118 -5.29 -19.03 19.71
C PRO A 118 -5.71 -20.46 19.34
N GLU A 119 -5.62 -21.39 20.27
CA GLU A 119 -5.93 -22.82 20.09
C GLU A 119 -7.43 -23.08 19.91
N GLN A 120 -8.26 -22.15 20.38
CA GLN A 120 -9.72 -22.22 20.27
C GLN A 120 -10.24 -21.67 18.93
N ILE A 121 -9.36 -21.14 18.07
CA ILE A 121 -9.74 -20.74 16.72
C ILE A 121 -10.07 -22.00 15.92
N SER A 122 -11.36 -22.23 15.75
CA SER A 122 -11.90 -23.40 15.07
C SER A 122 -12.74 -23.00 13.85
N ARG A 123 -13.22 -24.01 13.11
CA ARG A 123 -14.18 -23.76 12.02
C ARG A 123 -15.44 -23.05 12.50
N THR A 124 -15.92 -23.36 13.71
CA THR A 124 -17.14 -22.74 14.27
C THR A 124 -16.95 -21.23 14.42
N THR A 125 -15.84 -20.81 15.03
CA THR A 125 -15.48 -19.39 15.19
C THR A 125 -15.43 -18.66 13.85
N LEU A 126 -14.93 -19.32 12.80
CA LEU A 126 -14.83 -18.73 11.47
C LEU A 126 -16.17 -18.66 10.74
N ILE A 127 -17.04 -19.65 10.93
CA ILE A 127 -18.41 -19.61 10.41
C ILE A 127 -19.17 -18.44 11.04
N ASP A 128 -19.04 -18.23 12.35
CA ASP A 128 -19.63 -17.09 13.06
C ASP A 128 -19.07 -15.76 12.52
N TYR A 129 -17.77 -15.70 12.25
CA TYR A 129 -17.15 -14.54 11.61
C TYR A 129 -17.71 -14.28 10.21
N PHE A 130 -17.92 -15.31 9.39
CA PHE A 130 -18.48 -15.16 8.05
C PHE A 130 -19.93 -14.68 8.08
N ALA A 131 -20.73 -15.20 9.03
CA ALA A 131 -22.09 -14.72 9.28
C ALA A 131 -22.09 -13.24 9.70
N TYR A 132 -21.18 -12.85 10.59
CA TYR A 132 -20.96 -11.45 10.98
C TYR A 132 -20.59 -10.57 9.78
N LEU A 133 -19.68 -11.01 8.91
CA LEU A 133 -19.33 -10.27 7.69
C LEU A 133 -20.50 -10.15 6.71
N ALA A 134 -21.35 -11.18 6.63
CA ALA A 134 -22.53 -11.17 5.77
C ALA A 134 -23.60 -10.17 6.26
N SER A 135 -23.79 -10.04 7.57
CA SER A 135 -24.74 -9.09 8.17
C SER A 135 -24.23 -7.64 8.23
N SER A 136 -22.92 -7.41 8.05
CA SER A 136 -22.28 -6.10 8.15
C SER A 136 -22.51 -5.14 6.97
N GLY A 137 -23.38 -5.47 6.00
CA GLY A 137 -23.67 -4.62 4.83
C GLY A 137 -22.50 -4.43 3.85
N LEU A 138 -21.45 -5.25 3.95
CA LEU A 138 -20.26 -5.16 3.12
C LEU A 138 -20.52 -5.70 1.71
N GLN A 139 -19.90 -5.06 0.71
CA GLN A 139 -19.87 -5.57 -0.66
C GLN A 139 -19.23 -6.96 -0.72
N THR A 140 -19.71 -7.81 -1.64
CA THR A 140 -19.22 -9.18 -1.82
C THR A 140 -17.71 -9.22 -2.00
N SER A 141 -17.15 -8.33 -2.84
CA SER A 141 -15.71 -8.23 -3.08
C SER A 141 -14.91 -7.89 -1.83
N THR A 142 -15.41 -6.97 -1.00
CA THR A 142 -14.78 -6.63 0.28
C THR A 142 -14.76 -7.83 1.21
N ARG A 143 -15.88 -8.54 1.37
CA ARG A 143 -15.93 -9.75 2.21
C ARG A 143 -14.96 -10.81 1.71
N THR A 144 -14.89 -11.05 0.40
CA THR A 144 -13.95 -11.99 -0.20
C THR A 144 -12.51 -11.62 0.14
N HIS A 145 -12.11 -10.36 0.02
CA HIS A 145 -10.76 -9.93 0.43
C HIS A 145 -10.48 -10.18 1.92
N LEU A 146 -11.44 -9.85 2.81
CA LEU A 146 -11.27 -10.09 4.25
C LEU A 146 -11.05 -11.58 4.57
N ILE A 147 -11.80 -12.46 3.90
CA ILE A 147 -11.72 -13.91 4.11
C ILE A 147 -10.40 -14.47 3.54
N VAL A 148 -10.00 -14.03 2.34
CA VAL A 148 -8.76 -14.48 1.70
C VAL A 148 -7.52 -14.04 2.48
N ASP A 149 -7.49 -12.80 2.96
CA ASP A 149 -6.39 -12.29 3.79
C ASP A 149 -6.31 -13.05 5.11
N LEU A 150 -7.45 -13.30 5.77
CA LEU A 150 -7.50 -14.07 7.01
C LEU A 150 -7.04 -15.50 6.79
N ARG A 151 -7.47 -16.15 5.69
CA ARG A 151 -7.00 -17.49 5.32
C ARG A 151 -5.49 -17.52 5.16
N THR A 152 -4.95 -16.60 4.36
CA THR A 152 -3.50 -16.51 4.11
C THR A 152 -2.73 -16.34 5.43
N PHE A 153 -3.25 -15.51 6.34
CA PHE A 153 -2.67 -15.32 7.66
C PHE A 153 -2.68 -16.62 8.49
N LEU A 154 -3.83 -17.28 8.63
CA LEU A 154 -3.95 -18.51 9.42
C LEU A 154 -3.10 -19.66 8.86
N ASP A 155 -3.08 -19.82 7.53
CA ASP A 155 -2.26 -20.82 6.86
C ASP A 155 -0.76 -20.58 7.16
N LEU A 156 -0.29 -19.32 7.09
CA LEU A 156 1.10 -18.97 7.42
C LEU A 156 1.40 -19.08 8.92
N CYS A 157 0.45 -18.77 9.79
CA CYS A 157 0.60 -18.97 11.23
C CYS A 157 0.81 -20.46 11.55
N SER A 158 0.04 -21.35 10.92
CA SER A 158 0.16 -22.80 11.13
C SER A 158 1.47 -23.35 10.56
N GLN A 159 1.87 -22.88 9.37
CA GLN A 159 3.11 -23.30 8.70
C GLN A 159 4.37 -22.85 9.46
N ASN A 160 4.41 -21.58 9.86
CA ASN A 160 5.58 -20.98 10.52
C ASN A 160 5.52 -21.05 12.05
N LYS A 161 4.51 -21.71 12.62
CA LYS A 161 4.29 -21.85 14.07
C LYS A 161 4.23 -20.51 14.82
N TRP A 162 3.66 -19.48 14.19
CA TRP A 162 3.43 -18.19 14.85
C TRP A 162 2.26 -18.23 15.83
N LEU A 163 1.26 -19.06 15.53
CA LEU A 163 0.13 -19.34 16.41
C LEU A 163 -0.17 -20.84 16.36
N PRO A 164 -0.63 -21.44 17.47
CA PRO A 164 -1.06 -22.84 17.52
C PRO A 164 -2.48 -22.98 16.93
N VAL A 165 -2.62 -22.68 15.64
CA VAL A 165 -3.87 -22.80 14.89
C VAL A 165 -3.84 -24.03 13.99
N ASP A 166 -5.00 -24.66 13.85
CA ASP A 166 -5.20 -25.80 12.96
C ASP A 166 -4.99 -25.43 11.49
N THR A 167 -4.64 -26.43 10.69
CA THR A 167 -4.53 -26.29 9.25
C THR A 167 -5.91 -26.36 8.58
N TYR A 168 -6.04 -25.76 7.39
CA TYR A 168 -7.22 -25.91 6.53
C TYR A 168 -8.54 -25.42 7.15
N LEU A 169 -8.45 -24.38 7.98
CA LEU A 169 -9.61 -23.78 8.65
C LEU A 169 -10.56 -23.07 7.67
N ILE A 170 -10.01 -22.30 6.72
CA ILE A 170 -10.79 -21.60 5.68
C ILE A 170 -10.56 -22.27 4.33
N ARG A 171 -11.63 -22.77 3.73
CA ARG A 171 -11.60 -23.49 2.46
C ARG A 171 -11.92 -22.55 1.30
N ARG A 172 -11.81 -23.05 0.07
CA ARG A 172 -12.04 -22.23 -1.13
C ARG A 172 -13.53 -21.91 -1.30
N GLU A 173 -14.37 -22.86 -0.95
CA GLU A 173 -15.83 -22.78 -0.98
C GLU A 173 -16.42 -21.78 0.02
N ASP A 174 -15.68 -21.44 1.08
CA ASP A 174 -16.12 -20.46 2.09
C ASP A 174 -16.09 -19.02 1.54
N CYS A 175 -15.35 -18.78 0.45
CA CYS A 175 -15.26 -17.46 -0.17
C CYS A 175 -16.51 -17.14 -1.01
N PRO A 176 -17.15 -15.96 -0.82
CA PRO A 176 -18.28 -15.55 -1.64
C PRO A 176 -17.92 -15.56 -3.13
N LYS A 177 -18.82 -16.11 -3.96
CA LYS A 177 -18.64 -16.10 -5.41
C LYS A 177 -18.57 -14.64 -5.90
N PRO A 178 -17.54 -14.27 -6.69
CA PRO A 178 -17.48 -12.94 -7.26
C PRO A 178 -18.68 -12.72 -8.16
N LYS A 179 -19.28 -11.52 -8.09
CA LYS A 179 -20.27 -11.10 -9.07
C LYS A 179 -19.54 -10.88 -10.40
N THR A 180 -20.06 -11.43 -11.49
CA THR A 180 -19.57 -11.11 -12.83
C THR A 180 -19.77 -9.62 -13.09
N ILE A 181 -18.68 -8.89 -13.32
CA ILE A 181 -18.72 -7.47 -13.70
C ILE A 181 -18.70 -7.43 -15.22
N ILE A 182 -19.77 -6.89 -15.82
CA ILE A 182 -19.79 -6.56 -17.24
C ILE A 182 -19.16 -5.17 -17.39
N PRO A 183 -18.09 -5.00 -18.18
CA PRO A 183 -17.53 -3.68 -18.45
C PRO A 183 -18.61 -2.75 -19.00
N ARG A 184 -18.61 -1.49 -18.56
CA ARG A 184 -19.52 -0.50 -19.15
C ARG A 184 -19.12 -0.23 -20.60
N TYR A 185 -20.08 -0.32 -21.52
CA TYR A 185 -19.88 0.05 -22.91
C TYR A 185 -19.43 1.51 -23.00
N ILE A 186 -18.38 1.75 -23.79
CA ILE A 186 -17.90 3.10 -24.10
C ILE A 186 -18.43 3.43 -25.50
N PRO A 187 -19.33 4.42 -25.65
CA PRO A 187 -19.82 4.83 -26.95
C PRO A 187 -18.70 5.30 -27.87
N ASP A 188 -18.87 5.07 -29.19
CA ASP A 188 -17.84 5.40 -30.18
C ASP A 188 -17.46 6.88 -30.22
N TYR A 189 -18.42 7.78 -29.96
CA TYR A 189 -18.13 9.22 -29.89
C TYR A 189 -17.20 9.57 -28.72
N VAL A 190 -17.32 8.88 -27.57
CA VAL A 190 -16.43 9.07 -26.41
C VAL A 190 -15.03 8.54 -26.76
N LEU A 191 -14.94 7.40 -27.45
CA LEU A 191 -13.67 6.88 -27.94
C LEU A 191 -12.99 7.85 -28.93
N GLN A 192 -13.75 8.46 -29.83
CA GLN A 192 -13.23 9.47 -30.75
C GLN A 192 -12.73 10.71 -30.01
N GLN A 193 -13.51 11.24 -29.06
CA GLN A 193 -13.09 12.36 -28.22
C GLN A 193 -11.80 12.05 -27.45
N LEU A 194 -11.71 10.87 -26.82
CA LEU A 194 -10.50 10.45 -26.12
C LEU A 194 -9.29 10.40 -27.06
N LYS A 195 -9.45 9.86 -28.28
CA LYS A 195 -8.37 9.83 -29.28
C LYS A 195 -7.92 11.23 -29.69
N THR A 196 -8.85 12.17 -29.89
CA THR A 196 -8.50 13.55 -30.25
C THR A 196 -7.74 14.27 -29.13
N HIS A 197 -8.10 14.05 -27.87
CA HIS A 197 -7.48 14.73 -26.73
C HIS A 197 -6.21 14.02 -26.18
N LEU A 198 -5.98 12.76 -26.55
CA LEU A 198 -4.79 11.98 -26.18
C LEU A 198 -3.78 11.84 -27.32
N ALA A 199 -4.15 12.21 -28.55
CA ALA A 199 -3.19 12.32 -29.63
C ALA A 199 -2.11 13.31 -29.19
N PRO A 200 -0.82 12.92 -29.16
CA PRO A 200 0.24 13.89 -28.94
C PRO A 200 0.05 15.00 -29.98
N HIS A 201 0.20 16.26 -29.57
CA HIS A 201 0.39 17.35 -30.52
C HIS A 201 1.65 16.99 -31.32
N HIS A 202 1.47 16.27 -32.43
CA HIS A 202 2.47 16.22 -33.49
C HIS A 202 2.57 17.66 -33.96
N ALA A 203 3.61 18.35 -33.51
CA ALA A 203 4.00 19.62 -34.06
C ALA A 203 4.04 19.43 -35.59
N HIS A 204 3.16 20.15 -36.26
CA HIS A 204 3.18 20.32 -37.70
C HIS A 204 4.48 21.03 -38.08
N ASP A 205 5.55 20.27 -38.31
CA ASP A 205 6.69 20.72 -39.09
C ASP A 205 6.80 19.85 -40.35
N ALA A 206 5.85 20.04 -41.25
CA ALA A 206 6.01 19.61 -42.64
C ALA A 206 5.41 20.64 -43.59
N SER A 207 6.34 21.39 -44.19
CA SER A 207 6.24 22.13 -45.45
C SER A 207 5.78 23.59 -45.41
N THR A 208 6.74 24.48 -45.66
CA THR A 208 6.80 25.56 -46.68
C THR A 208 7.87 26.54 -46.21
N ASN A 209 8.82 27.09 -46.98
CA ASN A 209 8.95 27.41 -48.39
C ASN A 209 10.41 27.90 -48.61
N GLY A 210 10.96 27.90 -49.84
CA GLY A 210 12.12 28.77 -50.13
C GLY A 210 13.11 28.31 -51.18
N VAL A 211 12.73 28.46 -52.45
CA VAL A 211 13.57 28.51 -53.66
C VAL A 211 14.82 29.40 -53.47
N ARG A 212 16.02 28.91 -53.85
CA ARG A 212 17.11 29.76 -54.38
C ARG A 212 17.92 29.05 -55.47
N HIS A 213 17.85 29.66 -56.65
CA HIS A 213 18.71 29.60 -57.84
C HIS A 213 20.15 29.10 -57.68
N ALA A 214 20.61 28.35 -58.69
CA ALA A 214 21.91 28.55 -59.31
C ALA A 214 21.83 28.13 -60.80
N ASP A 215 21.82 29.13 -61.68
CA ASP A 215 22.12 29.01 -63.11
C ASP A 215 23.60 29.39 -63.31
N LEU A 216 24.23 28.72 -64.27
CA LEU A 216 25.56 28.91 -64.89
C LEU A 216 26.79 28.34 -64.15
#